data_AF-A0A846MES1-F1
#
_entry.id   AF-A0A846MES1-F1
#
_cell.length_a   1.000
_cell.length_b   1.000
_cell.length_c   1.000
_cell.angle_alpha   90.00
_cell.angle_beta   90.00
_cell.angle_gamma   90.00
#
_symmetry.space_group_name_H-M   'P 1'
#
loop_
_entity.id
_entity.type
_entity.pdbx_description
1 polymer ?
#
loop_
_entity_poly.entity_id
_entity_poly.type
_entity_poly.pdbx_seq_one_letter_code
_entity_poly.pdbx_strand_id
1 'polypeptide(L)' 'MAEQTPNQAPLRSAAKAIYDTVYPSSEWTPVPFDEAERLQTVHYRNAIAAARYFQPVEQGALL' A
#
# COMPACT_ATOMS: atom_id res chain seq x y z
N MET A 1 -5.55 -17.55 14.21
CA MET A 1 -5.40 -17.13 12.79
C MET A 1 -6.27 -15.90 12.63
N ALA A 2 -5.70 -14.71 12.54
CA ALA A 2 -6.49 -13.50 12.31
C ALA A 2 -7.12 -13.62 10.92
N GLU A 3 -8.45 -13.59 10.85
CA GLU A 3 -9.18 -13.49 9.59
C GLU A 3 -8.65 -12.30 8.81
N GLN A 4 -7.96 -12.58 7.70
CA GLN A 4 -7.60 -11.55 6.73
C GLN A 4 -8.92 -10.97 6.24
N THR A 5 -9.21 -9.74 6.67
CA THR A 5 -10.35 -8.98 6.18
C THR A 5 -10.22 -8.95 4.66
N PRO A 6 -11.25 -9.33 3.87
CA PRO A 6 -11.12 -9.58 2.42
C PRO A 6 -10.56 -8.38 1.63
N ASN A 7 -10.57 -7.18 2.22
CA ASN A 7 -10.07 -5.93 1.64
C ASN A 7 -8.60 -5.58 1.99
N GLN A 8 -7.90 -6.35 2.84
CA GLN A 8 -6.51 -6.05 3.21
C GLN A 8 -5.48 -6.53 2.18
N ALA A 9 -5.71 -7.67 1.55
CA ALA A 9 -4.82 -8.20 0.51
C ALA A 9 -4.79 -7.30 -0.76
N PRO A 10 -5.95 -6.78 -1.26
CA PRO A 10 -5.95 -5.81 -2.35
C PRO A 10 -5.20 -4.51 -2.00
N LEU A 11 -5.40 -3.99 -0.77
CA LEU A 11 -4.73 -2.77 -0.33
C LEU A 11 -3.21 -2.94 -0.27
N ARG A 12 -2.73 -4.06 0.29
CA ARG A 12 -1.29 -4.33 0.38
C ARG A 12 -0.65 -4.46 -1.00
N SER A 13 -1.29 -5.16 -1.94
CA SER A 13 -0.80 -5.28 -3.32
C SER A 13 -0.75 -3.94 -4.04
N ALA A 14 -1.78 -3.10 -3.89
CA ALA A 14 -1.80 -1.75 -4.47
C ALA A 14 -0.69 -0.86 -3.86
N ALA A 15 -0.53 -0.89 -2.54
CA ALA A 15 0.55 -0.17 -1.87
C ALA A 15 1.94 -0.65 -2.32
N LYS A 16 2.13 -1.97 -2.51
CA LYS A 16 3.39 -2.49 -3.04
C LYS A 16 3.68 -1.99 -4.45
N ALA A 17 2.70 -2.03 -5.34
CA ALA A 17 2.87 -1.53 -6.71
C ALA A 17 3.23 -0.04 -6.74
N ILE A 18 2.58 0.77 -5.89
CA ILE A 18 2.90 2.20 -5.74
C ILE A 18 4.31 2.38 -5.19
N TYR A 19 4.67 1.65 -4.14
CA TYR A 19 5.98 1.74 -3.50
C TYR A 19 7.10 1.42 -4.49
N ASP A 20 7.00 0.30 -5.19
CA ASP A 20 8.02 -0.15 -6.15
C ASP A 20 8.16 0.84 -7.34
N THR A 21 7.07 1.53 -7.70
CA THR A 21 7.07 2.55 -8.76
C THR A 21 7.72 3.85 -8.32
N VAL A 22 7.39 4.33 -7.11
CA VAL A 22 7.84 5.64 -6.60
C VAL A 22 9.25 5.55 -5.98
N TYR A 23 9.61 4.39 -5.46
CA TYR A 23 10.89 4.14 -4.79
C TYR A 23 11.64 2.97 -5.45
N PRO A 24 12.06 3.11 -6.72
CA PRO A 24 12.53 1.99 -7.55
C PRO A 24 13.92 1.47 -7.17
N SER A 25 14.66 2.21 -6.34
CA SER A 25 16.05 1.88 -6.00
C SER A 25 16.43 2.36 -4.60
N SER A 26 17.61 1.93 -4.15
CA SER A 26 18.18 2.29 -2.85
C SER A 26 18.46 3.79 -2.67
N GLU A 27 18.51 4.55 -3.77
CA GLU A 27 18.65 6.00 -3.74
C GLU A 27 17.39 6.69 -3.17
N TRP A 28 16.22 6.10 -3.41
CA TRP A 28 14.93 6.64 -2.99
C TRP A 28 14.45 6.09 -1.65
N THR A 29 14.83 4.87 -1.31
CA THR A 29 14.50 4.23 -0.04
C THR A 29 15.59 3.25 0.39
N PRO A 30 15.99 3.20 1.67
CA PRO A 30 17.05 2.31 2.13
C PRO A 30 16.64 0.83 2.21
N VAL A 31 15.34 0.51 2.10
CA VAL A 31 14.80 -0.83 2.34
C VAL A 31 13.69 -1.21 1.33
N PRO A 32 13.51 -2.50 1.00
CA PRO A 32 12.41 -2.97 0.16
C PRO A 32 11.05 -2.91 0.87
N PHE A 33 9.95 -3.04 0.11
CA PHE A 33 8.57 -2.89 0.61
C PHE A 33 8.26 -3.69 1.90
N ASP A 34 8.62 -4.97 1.97
CA ASP A 34 8.28 -5.82 3.13
C ASP A 34 8.98 -5.34 4.41
N GLU A 35 10.22 -4.86 4.29
CA GLU A 35 10.97 -4.30 5.40
C GLU A 35 10.49 -2.89 5.75
N ALA A 36 10.10 -2.11 4.74
CA ALA A 36 9.47 -0.81 4.90
C ALA A 36 8.12 -0.90 5.65
N GLU A 37 7.35 -1.95 5.39
CA GLU A 37 6.11 -2.33 6.08
C GLU A 37 6.42 -2.72 7.54
N ARG A 38 7.39 -3.62 7.76
CA ARG A 38 7.78 -4.03 9.11
C ARG A 38 8.24 -2.85 9.98
N LEU A 39 8.98 -1.91 9.39
CA LEU A 39 9.52 -0.73 10.06
C LEU A 39 8.55 0.47 10.10
N GLN A 40 7.38 0.39 9.45
CA GLN A 40 6.41 1.48 9.33
C GLN A 40 7.03 2.79 8.82
N THR A 41 7.92 2.69 7.82
CA THR A 41 8.64 3.85 7.27
C THR A 41 7.68 4.88 6.64
N VAL A 42 8.14 6.12 6.47
CA VAL A 42 7.38 7.16 5.78
C VAL A 42 7.02 6.75 4.34
N HIS A 43 7.94 6.11 3.61
CA HIS A 43 7.73 5.60 2.25
C HIS A 43 6.59 4.58 2.19
N TYR A 44 6.57 3.62 3.13
CA TYR A 44 5.48 2.66 3.25
C TYR A 44 4.14 3.34 3.55
N ARG A 45 4.13 4.27 4.52
CA ARG A 45 2.92 5.01 4.91
C ARG A 45 2.36 5.85 3.77
N ASN A 46 3.22 6.46 2.96
CA ASN A 46 2.82 7.21 1.77
C ASN A 46 2.17 6.31 0.72
N ALA A 47 2.77 5.14 0.45
CA ALA A 47 2.21 4.17 -0.48
C ALA A 47 0.84 3.64 -0.03
N ILE A 48 0.67 3.36 1.27
CA ILE A 48 -0.61 2.97 1.86
C ILE A 48 -1.66 4.09 1.74
N ALA A 49 -1.26 5.35 2.02
CA ALA A 49 -2.16 6.49 1.89
C ALA A 49 -2.64 6.67 0.44
N ALA A 50 -1.72 6.57 -0.53
CA ALA A 50 -2.05 6.63 -1.94
C ALA A 50 -2.97 5.47 -2.38
N ALA A 51 -2.67 4.24 -1.94
CA ALA A 51 -3.50 3.08 -2.23
C ALA A 51 -4.92 3.21 -1.66
N ARG A 52 -5.08 3.83 -0.48
CA ARG A 52 -6.40 4.12 0.11
C ARG A 52 -7.17 5.17 -0.67
N TYR A 53 -6.48 6.18 -1.23
CA TYR A 53 -7.13 7.24 -1.99
C TYR A 53 -7.81 6.74 -3.27
N PHE A 54 -7.24 5.71 -3.89
CA PHE A 54 -7.78 5.08 -5.10
C PHE A 54 -8.48 3.74 -4.83
N GLN A 55 -8.81 3.41 -3.57
CA GLN A 55 -9.68 2.27 -3.35
C GLN A 55 -10.97 2.52 -4.14
N PRO A 56 -11.40 1.59 -5.00
CA PRO A 56 -12.68 1.71 -5.68
C PRO A 56 -13.71 1.98 -4.60
N VAL A 57 -14.31 3.17 -4.63
CA VAL A 57 -15.59 3.37 -3.95
C VAL A 57 -16.46 2.28 -4.54
N GLU A 58 -16.92 1.32 -3.74
CA GLU A 58 -17.91 0.37 -4.23
C GLU A 58 -19.00 1.20 -4.91
N GLN A 59 -19.18 0.99 -6.21
CA GLN A 59 -20.14 1.72 -7.02
C GLN A 59 -21.54 1.34 -6.51
N GLY A 60 -22.02 2.08 -5.51
CA GLY A 60 -23.26 1.75 -4.80
C GLY A 60 -23.78 2.86 -3.87
N ALA A 61 -23.31 4.10 -4.01
CA ALA A 61 -23.82 5.25 -3.23
C ALA A 61 -24.31 6.41 -4.11
N LEU A 62 -24.62 6.14 -5.38
CA LEU A 62 -25.32 7.06 -6.29
C LEU A 62 -26.35 6.27 -7.10
N LEU A 63 -27.40 5.79 -6.43
CA LEU A 63 -28.72 5.55 -7.01
C LEU A 63 -29.77 5.95 -5.97
#